data_AF-A0A1M7H3H8-F1
#
_entry.id   AF-A0A1M7H3H8-F1
#
_cell.length_a   1.000
_cell.length_b   1.000
_cell.length_c   1.000
_cell.angle_alpha   90.00
_cell.angle_beta   90.00
_cell.angle_gamma   90.00
#
_symmetry.space_group_name_H-M   'P 1'
#
loop_
_entity.id
_entity.type
_entity.pdbx_description
1 polymer ?
#
loop_
_entity_poly.entity_id
_entity_poly.type
_entity_poly.pdbx_seq_one_letter_code
_entity_poly.pdbx_strand_id
1 'polypeptide(L)'
;MAHQPDPARDRIETTARRRAVLSNPLLNRGTAFTHEERRELDLVGLVPPRVLTLDQQVDRAYQQYGTQPSDLAKNVYLTALHDRNSVLFYRLIGDHLAEMLPIVYMSRARSSCPCPTRRGWPRPSPPICWPGPAAVP
;
A
#
# COMPACT_ATOMS: atom_id res chain seq x y z
N MET A 1 3.75 -17.85 -24.61
CA MET A 1 4.88 -18.46 -23.88
C MET A 1 4.78 -18.00 -22.43
N ALA A 2 4.44 -18.91 -21.51
CA ALA A 2 4.36 -18.58 -20.09
C ALA A 2 5.78 -18.43 -19.55
N HIS A 3 6.12 -17.22 -19.10
CA HIS A 3 7.31 -17.00 -18.29
C HIS A 3 7.13 -17.83 -17.02
N GLN A 4 7.77 -18.99 -16.93
CA GLN A 4 7.83 -19.76 -15.68
C GLN A 4 8.81 -19.01 -14.78
N PRO A 5 8.36 -18.37 -13.69
CA PRO A 5 9.26 -17.70 -12.77
C PRO A 5 10.16 -18.76 -12.12
N ASP A 6 11.46 -18.53 -12.19
CA ASP A 6 12.47 -19.35 -11.51
C ASP A 6 12.30 -19.18 -9.99
N PRO A 7 11.94 -20.23 -9.23
CA PRO A 7 11.61 -20.10 -7.81
C PRO A 7 12.78 -19.62 -6.94
N ALA A 8 14.02 -19.64 -7.45
CA ALA A 8 15.20 -19.17 -6.75
C ALA A 8 15.46 -17.66 -6.91
N ARG A 9 14.90 -17.02 -7.95
CA ARG A 9 15.09 -15.57 -8.20
C ARG A 9 14.08 -14.67 -7.48
N ASP A 10 12.98 -15.23 -6.98
CA ASP A 10 11.87 -14.50 -6.35
C ASP A 10 11.87 -14.55 -4.81
N ARG A 11 12.94 -15.07 -4.18
CA ARG A 11 13.04 -15.14 -2.72
C ARG A 11 13.82 -13.95 -2.17
N ILE A 12 13.15 -13.16 -1.33
CA ILE A 12 13.76 -12.05 -0.59
C ILE A 12 14.24 -12.59 0.76
N GLU A 13 15.56 -12.66 0.93
CA GLU A 13 16.18 -13.00 2.20
C GLU A 13 16.15 -11.80 3.15
N THR A 14 15.87 -12.05 4.43
CA THR A 14 15.80 -10.97 5.43
C THR A 14 16.33 -11.41 6.79
N THR A 15 16.96 -10.47 7.49
CA THR A 15 17.40 -10.63 8.89
C THR A 15 16.30 -10.26 9.89
N ALA A 16 15.20 -9.63 9.44
CA ALA A 16 14.10 -9.23 10.31
C ALA A 16 13.37 -10.46 10.90
N ARG A 17 12.93 -10.37 12.16
CA ARG A 17 12.22 -11.45 12.87
C ARG A 17 11.00 -10.93 13.62
N ARG A 18 10.01 -11.80 13.89
CA ARG A 18 8.82 -11.50 14.68
C ARG A 18 8.06 -10.27 14.14
N ARG A 19 7.77 -9.30 15.01
CA ARG A 19 7.03 -8.08 14.69
C ARG A 19 7.74 -7.22 13.64
N ALA A 20 9.07 -7.28 13.53
CA ALA A 20 9.82 -6.52 12.53
C ALA A 20 9.49 -6.94 11.09
N VAL A 21 9.17 -8.24 10.90
CA VAL A 21 8.69 -8.76 9.62
C VAL A 21 7.29 -8.24 9.32
N LEU A 22 6.40 -8.26 10.32
CA LEU A 22 5.01 -7.83 10.17
C LEU A 22 4.86 -6.32 10.03
N SER A 23 5.81 -5.54 10.55
CA SER A 23 5.81 -4.07 10.41
C SER A 23 6.34 -3.61 9.06
N ASN A 24 7.04 -4.46 8.30
CA ASN A 24 7.54 -4.11 6.99
C ASN A 24 6.53 -4.52 5.92
N PRO A 25 5.88 -3.57 5.21
CA PRO A 25 4.85 -3.90 4.22
C PRO A 25 5.33 -4.70 3.02
N LEU A 26 6.64 -4.72 2.75
CA LEU A 26 7.24 -5.51 1.66
C LEU A 26 7.48 -6.97 2.08
N LEU A 27 7.74 -7.21 3.37
CA LEU A 27 8.02 -8.55 3.89
C LEU A 27 6.75 -9.23 4.42
N ASN A 28 5.79 -8.45 4.87
CA ASN A 28 4.58 -8.97 5.50
C ASN A 28 3.63 -9.60 4.47
N ARG A 29 3.51 -10.93 4.53
CA ARG A 29 2.55 -11.72 3.75
C ARG A 29 1.28 -12.09 4.53
N GLY A 30 1.14 -11.60 5.76
CA GLY A 30 -0.02 -11.83 6.62
C GLY A 30 -0.28 -13.32 6.86
N THR A 31 -1.40 -13.84 6.36
CA THR A 31 -1.76 -15.26 6.52
C THR A 31 -1.16 -16.16 5.45
N ALA A 32 -0.49 -15.61 4.44
CA ALA A 32 0.11 -16.38 3.35
C ALA A 32 1.48 -16.96 3.71
N PHE A 33 2.03 -16.66 4.90
CA PHE A 33 3.20 -17.37 5.41
C PHE A 33 2.86 -18.84 5.65
N THR A 34 3.68 -19.71 5.08
CA THR A 34 3.63 -21.16 5.32
C THR A 34 4.01 -21.50 6.75
N HIS A 35 3.69 -22.71 7.21
CA HIS A 35 4.04 -23.14 8.57
C HIS A 35 5.55 -23.20 8.80
N GLU A 36 6.34 -23.48 7.76
CA GLU A 36 7.80 -23.48 7.81
C GLU A 36 8.35 -22.07 7.99
N GLU A 37 7.98 -21.14 7.12
CA GLU A 37 8.39 -19.73 7.21
C GLU A 37 8.00 -19.08 8.54
N ARG A 38 6.84 -19.46 9.12
CA ARG A 38 6.43 -18.97 10.44
C ARG A 38 7.35 -19.45 11.56
N ARG A 39 7.90 -20.66 11.45
CA ARG A 39 8.87 -21.17 12.44
C ARG A 39 10.22 -20.48 12.28
N GLU A 40 10.67 -20.28 11.04
CA GLU A 40 11.94 -19.61 10.74
C GLU A 40 11.95 -18.13 11.11
N LEU A 41 10.82 -17.44 10.95
CA LEU A 41 10.66 -16.01 11.23
C LEU A 41 10.13 -15.71 12.64
N ASP A 42 9.97 -16.72 13.50
CA ASP A 42 9.38 -16.62 14.85
C ASP A 42 7.98 -15.95 14.86
N LEU A 43 7.12 -16.31 13.91
CA LEU A 43 5.76 -15.76 13.77
C LEU A 43 4.67 -16.62 14.41
N VAL A 44 5.04 -17.76 14.99
CA VAL A 44 4.10 -18.67 15.66
C VAL A 44 3.42 -17.94 16.82
N GLY A 45 2.08 -17.87 16.79
CA GLY A 45 1.27 -17.16 17.78
C GLY A 45 1.03 -15.67 17.48
N LEU A 46 1.77 -15.05 16.55
CA LEU A 46 1.57 -13.66 16.14
C LEU A 46 0.58 -13.50 14.97
N VAL A 47 0.48 -14.52 14.13
CA VAL A 47 -0.44 -14.57 12.98
C VAL A 47 -1.50 -15.66 13.17
N PRO A 48 -2.74 -15.45 12.68
CA PRO A 48 -3.79 -16.47 12.74
C PRO A 48 -3.33 -17.81 12.15
N PRO A 49 -3.73 -18.97 12.70
CA PRO A 49 -3.20 -20.28 12.31
C PRO A 49 -3.56 -20.69 10.88
N ARG A 50 -4.64 -20.14 10.33
CA ARG A 50 -5.07 -20.42 8.95
C ARG A 50 -4.06 -19.85 7.95
N VAL A 51 -3.65 -20.68 7.00
CA VAL A 51 -2.87 -20.26 5.84
C VAL A 51 -3.85 -19.96 4.71
N LEU A 52 -3.75 -18.77 4.11
CA LEU A 52 -4.57 -18.36 2.97
C LEU A 52 -3.67 -18.07 1.78
N THR A 53 -4.10 -18.47 0.58
CA THR A 53 -3.42 -18.09 -0.66
C THR A 53 -3.59 -16.59 -0.92
N LEU A 54 -2.74 -16.02 -1.78
CA LEU A 54 -2.83 -14.61 -2.13
C LEU A 54 -4.22 -14.28 -2.71
N ASP A 55 -4.75 -15.12 -3.59
CA ASP A 55 -6.08 -14.93 -4.19
C ASP A 55 -7.20 -14.95 -3.14
N GLN A 56 -7.15 -15.87 -2.17
CA GLN A 56 -8.11 -15.89 -1.06
C GLN A 56 -8.04 -14.64 -0.17
N GLN A 57 -6.83 -14.08 -0.02
CA GLN A 57 -6.66 -12.82 0.70
C GLN A 57 -7.23 -11.65 -0.09
N VAL A 58 -7.05 -11.64 -1.42
CA VAL A 58 -7.62 -10.63 -2.33
C VAL A 58 -9.13 -10.65 -2.25
N ASP A 59 -9.76 -11.82 -2.40
CA ASP A 59 -11.22 -11.97 -2.31
C ASP A 59 -11.75 -11.42 -0.99
N ARG A 60 -11.12 -11.79 0.12
CA ARG A 60 -11.51 -11.30 1.45
C ARG A 60 -11.32 -9.79 1.59
N ALA A 61 -10.23 -9.25 1.07
CA ALA A 61 -9.95 -7.82 1.11
C ALA A 61 -10.96 -7.04 0.25
N TYR A 62 -11.33 -7.57 -0.91
CA TYR A 62 -12.35 -6.98 -1.78
C TYR A 62 -13.72 -6.95 -1.11
N GLN A 63 -14.15 -8.05 -0.48
CA GLN A 63 -15.40 -8.08 0.28
C GLN A 63 -15.40 -7.02 1.40
N GLN A 64 -14.30 -6.92 2.16
CA GLN A 64 -14.17 -5.94 3.23
C GLN A 64 -14.13 -4.49 2.71
N TYR A 65 -13.56 -4.25 1.54
CA TYR A 65 -13.62 -2.97 0.84
C TYR A 65 -15.06 -2.62 0.46
N GLY A 66 -15.82 -3.59 -0.07
CA GLY A 66 -17.23 -3.42 -0.45
C GLY A 66 -18.14 -3.11 0.74
N THR A 67 -17.82 -3.59 1.94
CA THR A 67 -18.59 -3.29 3.16
C THR A 67 -18.35 -1.90 3.73
N GLN A 68 -17.40 -1.12 3.21
CA GLN A 68 -17.09 0.20 3.76
C GLN A 68 -18.19 1.22 3.43
N PRO A 69 -18.63 2.03 4.42
CA PRO A 69 -19.83 2.86 4.28
C PRO A 69 -19.64 4.13 3.44
N SER A 70 -18.39 4.56 3.20
CA SER A 70 -18.09 5.79 2.46
C SER A 70 -16.78 5.69 1.69
N ASP A 71 -16.61 6.54 0.68
CA ASP A 71 -15.38 6.64 -0.10
C ASP A 71 -14.16 7.01 0.77
N LEU A 72 -14.37 7.81 1.82
CA LEU A 72 -13.32 8.11 2.79
C LEU A 72 -12.93 6.85 3.58
N ALA A 73 -13.90 6.07 4.05
CA ALA A 73 -13.64 4.82 4.77
C ALA A 73 -12.94 3.79 3.85
N LYS A 74 -13.36 3.70 2.58
CA LYS A 74 -12.70 2.90 1.55
C LYS A 74 -11.24 3.32 1.35
N ASN A 75 -10.96 4.63 1.28
CA ASN A 75 -9.61 5.13 1.15
C ASN A 75 -8.73 4.83 2.39
N VAL A 76 -9.27 5.01 3.59
CA VAL A 76 -8.57 4.66 4.84
C VAL A 76 -8.27 3.16 4.88
N TYR A 77 -9.22 2.32 4.45
CA TYR A 77 -9.03 0.89 4.36
C TYR A 77 -7.91 0.52 3.38
N LEU A 78 -7.92 1.08 2.17
CA LEU A 78 -6.88 0.85 1.16
C LEU A 78 -5.50 1.32 1.62
N THR A 79 -5.42 2.48 2.28
CA THR A 79 -4.17 3.01 2.85
C THR A 79 -3.64 2.07 3.94
N ALA A 80 -4.50 1.65 4.87
CA ALA A 80 -4.12 0.71 5.91
C ALA A 80 -3.73 -0.67 5.34
N LEU A 81 -4.30 -1.09 4.22
CA LEU A 81 -3.91 -2.32 3.53
C LEU A 81 -2.50 -2.18 2.95
N HIS A 82 -2.23 -1.10 2.23
CA HIS A 82 -0.91 -0.79 1.67
C HIS A 82 0.19 -0.77 2.74
N ASP A 83 -0.06 -0.12 3.88
CA ASP A 83 0.92 0.02 4.96
C ASP A 83 1.18 -1.30 5.70
N ARG A 84 0.26 -2.26 5.62
CA ARG A 84 0.42 -3.59 6.22
C ARG A 84 1.03 -4.58 5.24
N ASN A 85 0.57 -4.60 3.99
CA ASN A 85 0.98 -5.56 2.97
C ASN A 85 0.85 -4.92 1.59
N SER A 86 1.98 -4.44 1.08
CA SER A 86 2.08 -3.80 -0.23
C SER A 86 1.77 -4.76 -1.39
N VAL A 87 2.21 -6.02 -1.29
CA VAL A 87 1.98 -7.03 -2.35
C VAL A 87 0.49 -7.32 -2.53
N LEU A 88 -0.23 -7.52 -1.42
CA LEU A 88 -1.68 -7.74 -1.45
C LEU A 88 -2.42 -6.51 -1.98
N PHE A 89 -1.98 -5.31 -1.61
CA PHE A 89 -2.56 -4.06 -2.10
C PHE A 89 -2.42 -3.93 -3.62
N TYR A 90 -1.20 -4.12 -4.16
CA TYR A 90 -0.97 -4.00 -5.60
C TYR A 90 -1.70 -5.09 -6.39
N ARG A 91 -1.81 -6.30 -5.85
CA ARG A 91 -2.61 -7.36 -6.46
C ARG A 91 -4.09 -6.97 -6.54
N LEU A 92 -4.68 -6.53 -5.42
CA LEU A 92 -6.08 -6.12 -5.35
C LEU A 92 -6.40 -4.96 -6.30
N ILE A 93 -5.55 -3.94 -6.34
CA ILE A 93 -5.73 -2.80 -7.25
C ILE A 93 -5.52 -3.20 -8.70
N GLY A 94 -4.60 -4.13 -8.99
CA GLY A 94 -4.42 -4.66 -10.34
C GLY A 94 -5.72 -5.25 -10.91
N ASP A 95 -6.46 -5.98 -10.08
CA ASP A 95 -7.70 -6.65 -10.48
C ASP A 95 -8.90 -5.68 -10.59
N HIS A 96 -8.94 -4.62 -9.76
CA HIS A 96 -10.07 -3.69 -9.66
C HIS A 96 -9.69 -2.21 -9.94
N LEU A 97 -8.74 -2.00 -10.84
CA LEU A 97 -8.08 -0.70 -11.06
C LEU A 97 -9.07 0.45 -11.33
N ALA A 98 -10.05 0.20 -12.23
CA ALA A 98 -10.99 1.23 -12.66
C ALA A 98 -11.90 1.75 -11.53
N GLU A 99 -12.29 0.89 -10.59
CA GLU A 99 -13.15 1.24 -9.45
C GLU A 99 -12.35 1.90 -8.32
N MET A 100 -11.14 1.40 -8.05
CA MET A 100 -10.37 1.80 -6.86
C MET A 100 -9.51 3.05 -7.08
N LEU A 101 -9.09 3.35 -8.31
CA LEU A 101 -8.25 4.52 -8.62
C LEU A 101 -8.87 5.86 -8.17
N PRO A 102 -10.14 6.16 -8.48
CA PRO A 102 -10.77 7.41 -8.03
C PRO A 102 -10.77 7.53 -6.50
N ILE A 103 -10.97 6.44 -5.77
CA ILE A 103 -11.01 6.44 -4.31
C ILE A 103 -9.63 6.71 -3.69
N VAL A 104 -8.56 6.17 -4.29
CA VAL A 104 -7.18 6.41 -3.81
C VAL A 104 -6.74 7.85 -4.09
N TYR A 105 -7.09 8.40 -5.25
CA TYR A 105 -6.63 9.70 -5.71
C TYR A 105 -7.51 10.88 -5.23
N MET A 106 -8.83 10.73 -5.21
CA MET A 106 -9.77 11.83 -4.95
C MET A 106 -9.86 12.24 -3.48
N SER A 107 -9.77 11.31 -2.53
CA SER A 107 -9.88 11.64 -1.09
C SER A 107 -8.67 12.44 -0.59
N ARG A 108 -7.47 12.15 -1.11
CA ARG A 108 -6.23 12.89 -0.77
C ARG A 108 -6.30 14.36 -1.20
N ALA A 109 -7.02 14.65 -2.28
CA ALA A 109 -7.20 16.01 -2.76
C ALA A 109 -8.21 16.83 -1.93
N ARG A 110 -9.17 16.20 -1.26
CA ARG A 110 -10.31 16.90 -0.65
C ARG A 110 -10.12 17.31 0.82
N SER A 111 -9.20 16.68 1.56
CA SER A 111 -9.08 16.90 3.02
C SER A 111 -7.94 17.83 3.46
N SER A 112 -7.01 18.20 2.58
CA SER A 112 -5.76 18.88 3.01
C SER A 112 -5.54 20.30 2.49
N CYS A 113 -6.40 20.84 1.63
CA CYS A 113 -6.34 22.27 1.30
C CYS A 113 -7.57 22.99 1.85
N PRO A 114 -7.53 23.50 3.10
CA PRO A 114 -8.32 24.69 3.39
C PRO A 114 -7.79 25.77 2.45
N CYS A 115 -8.55 26.11 1.41
CA CYS A 115 -8.31 27.35 0.68
C CYS A 115 -8.37 28.48 1.71
N PRO A 116 -7.29 29.24 1.96
CA PRO A 116 -7.33 30.31 2.92
C PRO A 116 -8.07 31.49 2.28
N THR A 117 -9.40 31.42 2.18
CA THR A 117 -10.22 32.61 1.96
C THR A 117 -10.40 33.33 3.31
N ARG A 118 -9.31 33.90 3.82
CA ARG A 118 -9.37 34.94 4.86
C ARG A 118 -8.36 36.01 4.51
N ARG A 119 -8.86 37.20 4.13
CA ARG A 119 -8.05 38.42 3.95
C ARG A 119 -7.17 38.60 5.18
N GLY A 120 -5.84 38.53 5.02
CA GLY A 120 -4.91 38.85 6.11
C GLY A 120 -3.65 38.01 6.23
N TRP A 121 -3.45 36.96 5.42
CA TRP A 121 -2.16 36.25 5.40
C TRP A 121 -1.19 36.86 4.38
N PRO A 122 0.07 37.15 4.75
CA PRO A 122 1.09 37.58 3.80
C PRO A 122 1.38 36.44 2.81
N ARG A 123 1.56 36.81 1.54
CA ARG A 123 1.86 35.87 0.46
C ARG A 123 3.14 35.10 0.80
N PRO A 124 3.15 33.75 0.75
CA PRO A 124 4.40 33.02 0.82
C PRO A 124 5.28 33.45 -0.36
N SER A 125 6.57 33.63 -0.09
CA SER A 125 7.59 33.95 -1.08
C SER A 125 7.46 33.01 -2.29
N PRO A 126 7.66 33.51 -3.53
CA PRO A 126 7.53 32.67 -4.71
C PRO A 126 8.49 31.47 -4.61
N PRO A 127 8.08 30.28 -5.07
CA PRO A 127 8.98 29.14 -5.11
C PRO A 127 10.16 29.47 -6.03
N ILE A 128 11.32 28.91 -5.68
CA ILE A 128 12.59 28.98 -6.42
C ILE A 128 12.31 28.95 -7.93
N CYS A 129 12.48 30.10 -8.60
CA CYS A 129 12.55 30.16 -10.05
C CYS A 129 13.78 29.36 -10.46
N TRP A 130 13.56 28.22 -11.11
CA TRP A 130 14.60 27.57 -11.91
C TRP A 130 15.19 28.62 -12.87
N PRO A 131 16.51 28.83 -12.91
CA PRO A 131 17.09 29.68 -13.92
C PRO A 131 16.90 29.00 -15.28
N GLY A 132 16.05 29.57 -16.13
CA GLY A 132 16.00 29.20 -17.54
C GLY A 132 17.36 29.43 -18.19
N PRO A 133 17.70 28.66 -19.26
CA PRO A 133 19.02 28.75 -19.88
C PRO A 133 19.26 30.18 -20.38
N ALA A 134 20.37 30.76 -19.94
CA ALA A 134 20.86 32.05 -20.41
C ALA A 134 20.93 32.03 -21.94
N ALA A 135 20.20 32.94 -22.58
CA ALA A 135 20.43 33.27 -23.97
C ALA A 135 21.86 33.81 -24.08
N VAL A 136 22.70 33.08 -24.80
CA VAL A 136 24.06 33.48 -25.18
C VAL A 136 23.94 34.54 -26.31
N PRO A 137 24.75 35.62 -26.28
CA PRO A 137 24.69 36.70 -27.27
C PRO A 137 25.09 36.27 -28.69
#